data_AF-A0A9Q8Q5Q7-F1
#
_entry.id   AF-A0A9Q8Q5Q7-F1
#
_cell.length_a   1.000
_cell.length_b   1.000
_cell.length_c   1.000
_cell.angle_alpha   90.00
_cell.angle_beta   90.00
_cell.angle_gamma   90.00
#
_symmetry.space_group_name_H-M   'P 1'
#
loop_
_entity.id
_entity.type
_entity.pdbx_description
1 polymer ?
#
loop_
_entity_poly.entity_id
_entity_poly.type
_entity_poly.pdbx_seq_one_letter_code
_entity_poly.pdbx_strand_id
1 'polypeptide(L)'
;MGYKFRIVITIIIGFTLLGCVKKQSRIVKPSPDKALIEAMEIAKYNDLQLCKITDSFYITKLNVNPSSHPEYNDNLRHFKILQSVISARGLNCYKIKDEAKAKQSAPLNTREKEMRVSSVCQIHARRSQFADPNVLLEMCVMGYRSTQEKCTSNITKFNNEAQKMAGNTRAEYIEIGSAFRMGCNLK
;
A
#
# COMPACT_ATOMS: atom_id res chain seq x y z
N MET A 1 -73.24 -2.21 -18.72
CA MET A 1 -71.76 -2.27 -18.80
C MET A 1 -71.20 -0.92 -18.39
N GLY A 2 -70.21 -0.87 -17.50
CA GLY A 2 -69.39 0.32 -17.23
C GLY A 2 -69.81 1.22 -16.07
N TYR A 3 -69.17 1.02 -14.91
CA TYR A 3 -69.13 1.79 -13.66
C TYR A 3 -68.53 3.21 -13.87
N LYS A 4 -68.55 4.24 -13.00
CA LYS A 4 -69.20 4.69 -11.74
C LYS A 4 -68.76 6.18 -11.58
N PHE A 5 -69.68 7.11 -11.33
CA PHE A 5 -69.86 7.91 -10.08
C PHE A 5 -68.70 8.81 -9.60
N ARG A 6 -68.97 10.14 -9.51
CA ARG A 6 -68.92 11.00 -8.30
C ARG A 6 -68.90 12.48 -8.72
N ILE A 7 -70.02 13.19 -8.62
CA ILE A 7 -70.52 13.96 -7.44
C ILE A 7 -69.59 15.10 -7.03
N VAL A 8 -70.01 16.28 -7.49
CA VAL A 8 -69.70 17.64 -7.02
C VAL A 8 -70.26 17.83 -5.61
N ILE A 9 -69.62 18.65 -4.77
CA ILE A 9 -70.23 19.74 -3.98
C ILE A 9 -69.13 20.51 -3.21
N THR A 10 -69.11 21.80 -3.53
CA THR A 10 -68.76 23.03 -2.82
C THR A 10 -68.66 22.97 -1.29
N ILE A 11 -67.79 23.79 -0.68
CA ILE A 11 -68.12 24.75 0.41
C ILE A 11 -66.88 25.63 0.74
N ILE A 12 -67.22 26.85 1.15
CA ILE A 12 -66.47 28.08 1.39
C ILE A 12 -65.83 28.07 2.81
N ILE A 13 -65.09 29.15 3.13
CA ILE A 13 -64.72 29.68 4.46
C ILE A 13 -63.31 29.22 4.89
N GLY A 14 -62.32 30.05 5.20
CA GLY A 14 -62.31 31.39 5.79
C GLY A 14 -61.44 31.33 7.07
N PHE A 15 -60.35 32.11 7.08
CA PHE A 15 -59.40 32.45 8.16
C PHE A 15 -59.49 31.74 9.53
N THR A 16 -58.32 31.30 10.04
CA THR A 16 -57.87 31.59 11.42
C THR A 16 -56.36 31.38 11.58
N LEU A 17 -55.70 32.41 12.11
CA LEU A 17 -54.32 32.42 12.59
C LEU A 17 -54.16 31.45 13.77
N LEU A 18 -53.13 30.59 13.77
CA LEU A 18 -52.49 30.09 15.00
C LEU A 18 -51.17 29.35 14.69
N GLY A 19 -50.06 30.00 15.07
CA GLY A 19 -48.84 29.33 15.52
C GLY A 19 -48.00 28.58 14.48
N CYS A 20 -47.22 29.30 13.67
CA CYS A 20 -45.95 28.74 13.18
C CYS A 20 -44.97 28.61 14.35
N VAL A 21 -45.12 27.56 15.15
CA VAL A 21 -44.01 27.06 15.95
C VAL A 21 -42.94 26.67 14.95
N LYS A 22 -41.85 27.44 14.89
CA LYS A 22 -40.61 27.01 14.22
C LYS A 22 -40.22 25.67 14.86
N LYS A 23 -40.64 24.56 14.25
CA LYS A 23 -39.88 23.32 14.36
C LYS A 23 -38.57 23.63 13.69
N GLN A 24 -37.62 24.08 14.50
CA GLN A 24 -36.21 24.00 14.20
C GLN A 24 -35.95 22.50 14.06
N SER A 25 -36.17 21.96 12.86
CA SER A 25 -35.50 20.74 12.48
C SER A 25 -34.03 21.09 12.63
N ARG A 26 -33.41 20.56 13.70
CA ARG A 26 -31.97 20.38 13.67
C ARG A 26 -31.74 19.64 12.35
N ILE A 27 -31.19 20.35 11.38
CA ILE A 27 -30.49 19.74 10.28
C ILE A 27 -29.35 19.00 10.97
N VAL A 28 -29.62 17.76 11.38
CA VAL A 28 -28.59 16.79 11.63
C VAL A 28 -27.92 16.67 10.28
N LYS A 29 -26.77 17.32 10.09
CA LYS A 29 -25.90 17.01 8.95
C LYS A 29 -25.80 15.48 8.96
N PRO A 30 -26.23 14.77 7.91
CA PRO A 30 -26.05 13.34 7.88
C PRO A 30 -24.56 13.10 8.06
N SER A 31 -24.20 12.43 9.16
CA SER A 31 -22.87 11.85 9.28
C SER A 31 -22.66 11.05 8.00
N PRO A 32 -21.53 11.23 7.28
CA PRO A 32 -21.27 10.46 6.09
C PRO A 32 -21.45 8.98 6.43
N ASP A 33 -22.29 8.29 5.65
CA ASP A 33 -22.57 6.88 5.84
C ASP A 33 -21.22 6.15 5.89
N LYS A 34 -21.00 5.33 6.92
CA LYS A 34 -19.76 4.56 7.09
C LYS A 34 -19.41 3.78 5.80
N ALA A 35 -20.43 3.31 5.08
CA ALA A 35 -20.26 2.66 3.78
C ALA A 35 -19.72 3.59 2.68
N LEU A 36 -20.10 4.87 2.69
CA LEU A 36 -19.62 5.87 1.74
C LEU A 36 -18.15 6.20 1.99
N ILE A 37 -17.74 6.33 3.26
CA ILE A 37 -16.33 6.56 3.63
C ILE A 37 -15.48 5.35 3.21
N GLU A 38 -15.91 4.13 3.52
CA GLU A 38 -15.21 2.91 3.12
C GLU A 38 -15.10 2.80 1.59
N ALA A 39 -16.17 3.11 0.85
CA ALA A 39 -16.13 3.11 -0.62
C ALA A 39 -15.15 4.16 -1.18
N MET A 40 -15.08 5.35 -0.57
CA MET A 40 -14.10 6.39 -0.95
C MET A 40 -12.66 5.98 -0.65
N GLU A 41 -12.41 5.24 0.43
CA GLU A 41 -11.08 4.70 0.71
C GLU A 41 -10.69 3.60 -0.27
N ILE A 42 -11.60 2.68 -0.57
CA ILE A 42 -11.40 1.62 -1.57
C ILE A 42 -11.13 2.22 -2.96
N ALA A 43 -11.77 3.34 -3.30
CA ALA A 43 -11.56 4.01 -4.57
C ALA A 43 -10.11 4.47 -4.81
N LYS A 44 -9.30 4.65 -3.75
CA LYS A 44 -7.88 5.02 -3.85
C LYS A 44 -6.98 3.89 -4.36
N TYR A 45 -7.43 2.64 -4.29
CA TYR A 45 -6.64 1.52 -4.80
C TYR A 45 -6.58 1.52 -6.33
N ASN A 46 -5.39 1.25 -6.87
CA ASN A 46 -5.28 0.87 -8.28
C ASN A 46 -5.83 -0.55 -8.50
N ASP A 47 -6.09 -0.91 -9.75
CA ASP A 47 -6.81 -2.14 -10.07
C ASP A 47 -6.07 -3.41 -9.62
N LEU A 48 -4.73 -3.43 -9.71
CA LEU A 48 -3.93 -4.56 -9.21
C LEU A 48 -4.01 -4.67 -7.68
N GLN A 49 -3.92 -3.54 -6.96
CA GLN A 49 -4.06 -3.48 -5.51
C GLN A 49 -5.45 -3.95 -5.08
N LEU A 50 -6.49 -3.48 -5.75
CA LEU A 50 -7.87 -3.85 -5.45
C LEU A 50 -8.09 -5.36 -5.63
N CYS A 51 -7.59 -5.95 -6.72
CA CYS A 51 -7.65 -7.40 -6.94
C CYS A 51 -6.86 -8.20 -5.90
N LYS A 52 -5.66 -7.75 -5.52
CA LYS A 52 -4.81 -8.43 -4.51
C LYS A 52 -5.43 -8.36 -3.10
N ILE A 53 -5.90 -7.18 -2.71
CA ILE A 53 -6.51 -6.96 -1.39
C ILE A 53 -7.79 -7.78 -1.27
N THR A 54 -8.61 -7.85 -2.32
CA THR A 54 -9.86 -8.64 -2.29
C THR A 54 -9.59 -10.12 -2.07
N ASP A 55 -8.65 -10.73 -2.82
CA ASP A 55 -8.25 -12.13 -2.60
C ASP A 55 -7.73 -12.35 -1.17
N SER A 56 -6.79 -11.50 -0.74
CA SER A 56 -6.19 -11.60 0.59
C SER A 56 -7.23 -11.47 1.69
N PHE A 57 -8.18 -10.56 1.52
CA PHE A 57 -9.25 -10.33 2.49
C PHE A 57 -10.16 -11.56 2.59
N TYR A 58 -10.55 -12.16 1.46
CA TYR A 58 -11.32 -13.40 1.47
C TYR A 58 -10.59 -14.50 2.24
N ILE A 59 -9.32 -14.77 1.89
CA ILE A 59 -8.52 -15.84 2.49
C ILE A 59 -8.30 -15.63 3.99
N THR A 60 -8.07 -14.38 4.42
CA THR A 60 -7.68 -14.09 5.81
C THR A 60 -8.83 -13.73 6.74
N LYS A 61 -9.95 -13.23 6.20
CA LYS A 61 -11.07 -12.70 7.00
C LYS A 61 -12.40 -13.42 6.78
N LEU A 62 -12.57 -14.13 5.66
CA LEU A 62 -13.83 -14.83 5.34
C LEU A 62 -13.71 -16.33 5.22
N ASN A 63 -12.51 -16.86 4.95
CA ASN A 63 -12.24 -18.30 5.00
C ASN A 63 -12.03 -18.79 6.44
N VAL A 64 -13.01 -18.49 7.31
CA VAL A 64 -13.04 -18.80 8.74
C VAL A 64 -14.43 -19.31 9.12
N ASN A 65 -14.57 -19.96 10.28
CA ASN A 65 -15.88 -20.42 10.76
C ASN A 65 -16.72 -19.22 11.27
N PRO A 66 -17.87 -18.88 10.65
CA PRO A 66 -18.66 -17.71 11.06
C PRO A 66 -19.09 -17.72 12.53
N SER A 67 -19.40 -18.90 13.08
CA SER A 67 -19.87 -19.03 14.47
C SER A 67 -18.79 -18.74 15.51
N SER A 68 -17.52 -18.78 15.11
CA SER A 68 -16.37 -18.50 15.99
C SER A 68 -15.81 -17.09 15.82
N HIS A 69 -16.38 -16.29 14.91
CA HIS A 69 -15.87 -14.98 14.51
C HIS A 69 -16.99 -13.94 14.51
N PRO A 70 -17.21 -13.21 15.62
CA PRO A 70 -18.27 -12.20 15.72
C PRO A 70 -18.15 -11.09 14.66
N GLU A 71 -16.92 -10.83 14.17
CA GLU A 71 -16.61 -9.87 13.11
C GLU A 71 -16.99 -10.35 11.70
N TYR A 72 -17.41 -11.61 11.52
CA TYR A 72 -17.63 -12.22 10.21
C TYR A 72 -18.61 -11.42 9.34
N ASN A 73 -19.72 -10.96 9.91
CA ASN A 73 -20.75 -10.24 9.17
C ASN A 73 -20.27 -8.87 8.68
N ASP A 74 -19.48 -8.17 9.49
CA ASP A 74 -18.89 -6.89 9.11
C ASP A 74 -17.83 -7.08 8.00
N ASN A 75 -16.98 -8.11 8.13
CA ASN A 75 -16.03 -8.47 7.09
C ASN A 75 -16.75 -8.85 5.78
N LEU A 76 -17.86 -9.59 5.87
CA LEU A 76 -18.65 -9.99 4.71
C LEU A 76 -19.25 -8.76 4.02
N ARG A 77 -19.75 -7.79 4.79
CA ARG A 77 -20.23 -6.51 4.25
C ARG A 77 -19.12 -5.76 3.52
N HIS A 78 -17.96 -5.61 4.14
CA HIS A 78 -16.82 -4.91 3.54
C HIS A 78 -16.34 -5.61 2.26
N PHE A 79 -16.27 -6.95 2.26
CA PHE A 79 -15.91 -7.73 1.08
C PHE A 79 -16.89 -7.54 -0.07
N LYS A 80 -18.20 -7.43 0.20
CA LYS A 80 -19.20 -7.10 -0.83
C LYS A 80 -18.97 -5.71 -1.44
N ILE A 81 -18.49 -4.75 -0.66
CA ILE A 81 -18.10 -3.42 -1.19
C ILE A 81 -16.88 -3.55 -2.09
N LEU A 82 -15.85 -4.32 -1.71
CA LEU A 82 -14.70 -4.59 -2.59
C LEU A 82 -15.14 -5.23 -3.91
N GLN A 83 -16.02 -6.23 -3.87
CA GLN A 83 -16.57 -6.86 -5.06
C GLN A 83 -17.41 -5.93 -5.93
N SER A 84 -18.20 -5.03 -5.32
CA SER A 84 -19.00 -4.06 -6.08
C SER A 84 -18.12 -3.04 -6.81
N VAL A 85 -17.02 -2.59 -6.19
CA VAL A 85 -16.05 -1.70 -6.85
C VAL A 85 -15.33 -2.40 -8.00
N ILE A 86 -14.90 -3.66 -7.81
CA ILE A 86 -14.31 -4.48 -8.89
C ILE A 86 -15.28 -4.60 -10.07
N SER A 87 -16.55 -4.88 -9.78
CA SER A 87 -17.59 -5.05 -10.79
C SER A 87 -17.91 -3.73 -11.50
N ALA A 88 -18.03 -2.64 -10.77
CA ALA A 88 -18.29 -1.30 -11.32
C ALA A 88 -17.16 -0.81 -12.25
N ARG A 89 -15.92 -1.23 -11.97
CA ARG A 89 -14.75 -0.96 -12.82
C ARG A 89 -14.57 -1.97 -13.97
N GLY A 90 -15.41 -3.02 -14.05
CA GLY A 90 -15.30 -4.04 -15.09
C GLY A 90 -13.99 -4.84 -15.04
N LEU A 91 -13.39 -5.01 -13.86
CA LEU A 91 -12.06 -5.62 -13.73
C LEU A 91 -12.14 -7.14 -13.83
N ASN A 92 -11.36 -7.71 -14.76
CA ASN A 92 -11.03 -9.13 -14.72
C ASN A 92 -9.77 -9.33 -13.87
N CYS A 93 -9.96 -9.56 -12.58
CA CYS A 93 -8.85 -9.70 -11.64
C CYS A 93 -7.90 -10.86 -11.99
N TYR A 94 -8.39 -11.95 -12.60
CA TYR A 94 -7.52 -13.03 -13.06
C TYR A 94 -6.53 -12.53 -14.12
N LYS A 95 -7.04 -11.88 -15.17
CA LYS A 95 -6.21 -11.32 -16.26
C LYS A 95 -5.23 -10.26 -15.75
N ILE A 96 -5.68 -9.33 -14.90
CA ILE A 96 -4.83 -8.28 -14.34
C ILE A 96 -3.68 -8.86 -13.51
N LYS A 97 -3.97 -9.88 -12.68
CA LYS A 97 -2.94 -10.56 -11.89
C LYS A 97 -1.98 -11.35 -12.78
N ASP A 98 -2.47 -11.99 -13.83
CA ASP A 98 -1.66 -12.76 -14.77
C ASP A 98 -0.72 -11.87 -15.58
N GLU A 99 -1.22 -10.76 -16.12
CA GLU A 99 -0.38 -9.74 -16.77
C GLU A 99 0.66 -9.14 -15.82
N ALA A 100 0.29 -8.92 -14.55
CA ALA A 100 1.24 -8.46 -13.54
C ALA A 100 2.31 -9.51 -13.21
N LYS A 101 1.97 -10.80 -13.21
CA LYS A 101 2.93 -11.90 -13.07
C LYS A 101 3.83 -12.02 -14.29
N ALA A 102 3.29 -11.89 -15.50
CA ALA A 102 4.06 -11.89 -16.74
C ALA A 102 5.04 -10.70 -16.82
N LYS A 103 4.67 -9.56 -16.23
CA LYS A 103 5.54 -8.38 -16.10
C LYS A 103 6.54 -8.46 -14.94
N GLN A 104 6.40 -9.41 -14.01
CA GLN A 104 7.46 -9.68 -13.04
C GLN A 104 8.59 -10.38 -13.77
N SER A 105 9.74 -9.70 -13.88
CA SER A 105 10.97 -10.33 -14.36
C SER A 105 11.21 -11.61 -13.55
N ALA A 106 11.56 -12.70 -14.23
CA ALA A 106 11.95 -13.93 -13.57
C ALA A 106 12.96 -13.63 -12.45
N PRO A 107 12.87 -14.29 -11.29
CA PRO A 107 13.86 -14.12 -10.24
C PRO A 107 15.24 -14.44 -10.81
N LEU A 108 16.20 -13.52 -10.62
CA LEU A 108 17.55 -13.67 -11.16
C LEU A 108 18.16 -14.99 -10.69
N ASN A 109 18.74 -15.75 -11.61
CA ASN A 109 19.54 -16.92 -11.26
C ASN A 109 20.83 -16.50 -10.54
N THR A 110 21.56 -17.45 -9.96
CA THR A 110 22.78 -17.15 -9.17
C THR A 110 23.81 -16.36 -9.98
N ARG A 111 24.02 -16.72 -11.25
CA ARG A 111 24.98 -16.03 -12.12
C ARG A 111 24.55 -14.60 -12.42
N GLU A 112 23.27 -14.36 -12.65
CA GLU A 112 22.73 -13.03 -12.88
C GLU A 112 22.82 -12.15 -11.62
N LYS A 113 22.60 -12.73 -10.44
CA LYS A 113 22.82 -12.03 -9.16
C LYS A 113 24.28 -11.63 -9.00
N GLU A 114 25.21 -12.55 -9.26
CA GLU A 114 26.65 -12.26 -9.19
C GLU A 114 27.09 -11.19 -10.19
N MET A 115 26.58 -11.25 -11.42
CA MET A 115 26.84 -10.23 -12.44
C MET A 115 26.29 -8.85 -12.04
N ARG A 116 25.09 -8.82 -11.45
CA ARG A 116 24.50 -7.58 -10.92
C ARG A 116 25.34 -7.01 -9.80
N VAL A 117 25.77 -7.83 -8.86
CA VAL A 117 26.63 -7.41 -7.73
C VAL A 117 27.96 -6.88 -8.23
N SER A 118 28.62 -7.64 -9.12
CA SER A 118 29.88 -7.23 -9.74
C SER A 118 29.75 -5.88 -10.45
N SER A 119 28.71 -5.71 -11.29
CA SER A 119 28.44 -4.46 -12.00
C SER A 119 28.21 -3.29 -11.06
N VAL A 120 27.33 -3.44 -10.05
CA VAL A 120 27.05 -2.36 -9.10
C VAL A 120 28.29 -1.98 -8.30
N CYS A 121 29.01 -2.97 -7.75
CA CYS A 121 30.20 -2.71 -6.96
C CYS A 121 31.32 -2.08 -7.80
N GLN A 122 31.52 -2.50 -9.06
CA GLN A 122 32.49 -1.89 -9.97
C GLN A 122 32.12 -0.44 -10.32
N ILE A 123 30.85 -0.16 -10.61
CA ILE A 123 30.39 1.20 -10.91
C ILE A 123 30.60 2.11 -9.69
N HIS A 124 30.32 1.59 -8.49
CA HIS A 124 30.53 2.34 -7.26
C HIS A 124 32.02 2.61 -7.01
N ALA A 125 32.86 1.58 -7.11
CA ALA A 125 34.32 1.69 -6.96
C ALA A 125 34.95 2.70 -7.94
N ARG A 126 34.51 2.72 -9.20
CA ARG A 126 35.01 3.67 -10.21
C ARG A 126 34.69 5.13 -9.90
N ARG A 127 33.73 5.39 -9.01
CA ARG A 127 33.36 6.74 -8.56
C ARG A 127 34.10 7.18 -7.31
N SER A 128 35.10 6.41 -6.88
CA SER A 128 35.87 6.71 -5.68
C SER A 128 36.50 8.11 -5.74
N GLN A 129 36.46 8.82 -4.62
CA GLN A 129 37.08 10.13 -4.46
C GLN A 129 38.22 10.13 -3.44
N PHE A 130 38.18 9.23 -2.46
CA PHE A 130 39.13 9.19 -1.34
C PHE A 130 39.78 7.82 -1.17
N ALA A 131 38.99 6.74 -1.25
CA ALA A 131 39.48 5.38 -1.04
C ALA A 131 40.04 4.73 -2.32
N ASP A 132 40.88 3.70 -2.17
CA ASP A 132 41.31 2.90 -3.32
C ASP A 132 40.09 2.17 -3.95
N PRO A 133 39.87 2.26 -5.28
CA PRO A 133 38.76 1.60 -5.94
C PRO A 133 38.69 0.08 -5.71
N ASN A 134 39.83 -0.61 -5.59
CA ASN A 134 39.86 -2.05 -5.31
C ASN A 134 39.36 -2.34 -3.89
N VAL A 135 39.71 -1.51 -2.91
CA VAL A 135 39.20 -1.62 -1.53
C VAL A 135 37.68 -1.42 -1.53
N LEU A 136 37.15 -0.44 -2.27
CA LEU A 136 35.70 -0.23 -2.37
C LEU A 136 34.98 -1.41 -3.04
N LEU A 137 35.57 -1.97 -4.11
CA LEU A 137 35.03 -3.15 -4.79
C LEU A 137 34.95 -4.34 -3.82
N GLU A 138 36.04 -4.64 -3.12
CA GLU A 138 36.10 -5.74 -2.15
C GLU A 138 35.11 -5.55 -1.01
N MET A 139 35.01 -4.33 -0.48
CA MET A 139 34.10 -4.01 0.62
C MET A 139 32.63 -4.11 0.22
N CYS A 140 32.29 -3.71 -1.00
CA CYS A 140 30.95 -3.92 -1.55
C CYS A 140 30.62 -5.41 -1.73
N VAL A 141 31.55 -6.20 -2.29
CA VAL A 141 31.35 -7.65 -2.41
C VAL A 141 31.25 -8.32 -1.02
N MET A 142 32.03 -7.87 -0.04
CA MET A 142 31.97 -8.35 1.33
C MET A 142 30.62 -8.04 2.00
N GLY A 143 30.08 -6.84 1.77
CA GLY A 143 28.73 -6.46 2.21
C GLY A 143 27.66 -7.40 1.65
N TYR A 144 27.71 -7.68 0.35
CA TYR A 144 26.78 -8.61 -0.29
C TYR A 144 26.90 -10.04 0.26
N ARG A 145 28.09 -10.48 0.66
CA ARG A 145 28.29 -11.81 1.27
C ARG A 145 27.90 -11.87 2.75
N SER A 146 27.72 -10.73 3.44
CA SER A 146 27.49 -10.66 4.89
C SER A 146 26.04 -10.90 5.28
N THR A 147 25.74 -11.60 6.38
CA THR A 147 24.37 -11.76 6.89
C THR A 147 23.74 -10.41 7.27
N GLN A 148 22.41 -10.35 7.40
CA GLN A 148 21.72 -9.10 7.77
C GLN A 148 22.21 -8.56 9.12
N GLU A 149 22.41 -9.44 10.10
CA GLU A 149 22.97 -9.08 11.41
C GLU A 149 24.38 -8.50 11.29
N LYS A 150 25.26 -9.12 10.48
CA LYS A 150 26.60 -8.62 10.21
C LYS A 150 26.57 -7.28 9.49
N CYS A 151 25.65 -7.10 8.55
CA CYS A 151 25.44 -5.83 7.87
C CYS A 151 25.10 -4.71 8.86
N THR A 152 24.10 -4.92 9.72
CA THR A 152 23.70 -3.94 10.74
C THR A 152 24.86 -3.64 11.71
N SER A 153 25.53 -4.68 12.22
CA SER A 153 26.64 -4.54 13.17
C SER A 153 27.81 -3.78 12.56
N ASN A 154 28.27 -4.16 11.37
CA ASN A 154 29.42 -3.55 10.72
C ASN A 154 29.12 -2.13 10.22
N ILE A 155 27.92 -1.85 9.72
CA ILE A 155 27.52 -0.48 9.36
C ILE A 155 27.57 0.44 10.59
N THR A 156 27.12 -0.06 11.75
CA THR A 156 27.18 0.70 13.01
C THR A 156 28.64 0.95 13.42
N LYS A 157 29.50 -0.06 13.31
CA LYS A 157 30.95 0.10 13.56
C LYS A 157 31.59 1.13 12.62
N PHE A 158 31.30 1.07 11.33
CA PHE A 158 31.80 2.04 10.36
C PHE A 158 31.43 3.47 10.74
N ASN A 159 30.15 3.69 11.10
CA ASN A 159 29.68 5.01 11.51
C ASN A 159 30.39 5.50 12.80
N ASN A 160 30.57 4.62 13.78
CA ASN A 160 31.20 4.97 15.07
C ASN A 160 32.69 5.25 14.91
N GLU A 161 33.42 4.46 14.14
CA GLU A 161 34.86 4.68 13.90
C GLU A 161 35.09 5.92 13.03
N ALA A 162 34.24 6.18 12.03
CA ALA A 162 34.31 7.40 11.22
C ALA A 162 34.19 8.68 12.06
N GLN A 163 33.41 8.66 13.15
CA GLN A 163 33.24 9.81 14.04
C GLN A 163 34.50 10.16 14.83
N LYS A 164 35.40 9.19 15.03
CA LYS A 164 36.68 9.39 15.75
C LYS A 164 37.78 9.94 14.83
N MET A 165 37.54 9.96 13.53
CA MET A 165 38.51 10.38 12.51
C MET A 165 38.24 11.81 12.05
N ALA A 166 39.22 12.44 11.39
CA ALA A 166 39.08 13.78 10.81
C ALA A 166 39.65 13.85 9.38
N GLY A 167 39.25 14.90 8.65
CA GLY A 167 39.79 15.20 7.31
C GLY A 167 39.62 14.06 6.29
N ASN A 168 40.62 13.89 5.43
CA ASN A 168 40.60 12.90 4.34
C ASN A 168 40.50 11.46 4.85
N THR A 169 41.11 11.14 6.00
CA THR A 169 41.01 9.80 6.60
C THR A 169 39.57 9.46 6.98
N ARG A 170 38.82 10.45 7.51
CA ARG A 170 37.39 10.26 7.77
C ARG A 170 36.61 10.07 6.47
N ALA A 171 36.92 10.84 5.43
CA ALA A 171 36.23 10.75 4.14
C ALA A 171 36.46 9.39 3.47
N GLU A 172 37.70 8.91 3.45
CA GLU A 172 38.09 7.57 2.98
C GLU A 172 37.34 6.48 3.74
N TYR A 173 37.32 6.56 5.07
CA TYR A 173 36.66 5.54 5.89
C TYR A 173 35.13 5.53 5.73
N ILE A 174 34.51 6.69 5.53
CA ILE A 174 33.09 6.81 5.18
C ILE A 174 32.81 6.17 3.81
N GLU A 175 33.69 6.39 2.83
CA GLU A 175 33.54 5.85 1.49
C GLU A 175 33.64 4.32 1.49
N ILE A 176 34.60 3.76 2.25
CA ILE A 176 34.73 2.33 2.52
C ILE A 176 33.46 1.76 3.16
N GLY A 177 32.94 2.41 4.20
CA GLY A 177 31.70 2.00 4.87
C GLY A 177 30.47 2.10 3.98
N SER A 178 30.43 3.09 3.08
CA SER A 178 29.37 3.26 2.09
C SER A 178 29.37 2.12 1.07
N ALA A 179 30.54 1.70 0.59
CA ALA A 179 30.67 0.55 -0.30
C ALA A 179 30.16 -0.74 0.37
N PHE A 180 30.52 -0.99 1.62
CA PHE A 180 30.00 -2.13 2.39
C PHE A 180 28.47 -2.08 2.52
N ARG A 181 27.90 -0.92 2.86
CA ARG A 181 26.44 -0.72 2.94
C ARG A 181 25.75 -0.97 1.60
N MET A 182 26.36 -0.54 0.50
CA MET A 182 25.83 -0.77 -0.84
C MET A 182 25.74 -2.28 -1.12
N GLY A 183 26.79 -3.04 -0.79
CA GLY A 183 26.78 -4.49 -0.86
C GLY A 183 25.64 -5.14 -0.08
N CYS A 184 25.43 -4.71 1.16
CA CYS A 184 24.34 -5.20 2.01
C CYS A 184 22.95 -4.98 1.40
N ASN A 185 22.76 -3.90 0.64
CA ASN A 185 21.48 -3.55 0.01
C ASN A 185 21.20 -4.28 -1.31
N LEU A 186 22.12 -5.12 -1.80
CA LEU A 186 21.98 -5.87 -3.05
C LEU A 186 21.35 -7.27 -2.87
N LYS A 187 20.92 -7.61 -1.66
CA LYS A 187 20.29 -8.89 -1.33
C LYS A 187 18.82 -8.98 -1.71
#